data_AF-A0A9Q0VZU6-F1
#
_entry.id   AF-A0A9Q0VZU6-F1
#
_cell.length_a   1.000
_cell.length_b   1.000
_cell.length_c   1.000
_cell.angle_alpha   90.00
_cell.angle_beta   90.00
_cell.angle_gamma   90.00
#
_symmetry.space_group_name_H-M   'P 1'
#
loop_
_entity.id
_entity.type
_entity.pdbx_description
1 polymer ?
#
loop_
_entity_poly.entity_id
_entity_poly.type
_entity_poly.pdbx_seq_one_letter_code
_entity_poly.pdbx_strand_id
1 'polypeptide(L)'
;MKSAPNSFRKAMEVAVSETGRKVSCLVSDAFFWFAGEMAEEKGVAWLPFWTAGPASLSAHVYTDLIRETFEVGGQEDELLSLIPGMSKIRTRDLPEGVLFGNLESCFSNMLHKMGRALPQAAAVFINSFEELDPSITKDLKYRFEKFLNIGPFNMISPAPPVADTYGCITIRALQTAREEIHWTRWELLQ
;
A
#
# COMPACT_ATOMS: atom_id res chain seq x y z
N MET A 1 -5.72 16.79 -1.99
CA MET A 1 -6.39 16.01 -0.91
C MET A 1 -7.00 16.82 0.23
N LYS A 2 -6.86 18.16 0.32
CA LYS A 2 -7.35 18.94 1.47
C LYS A 2 -8.84 18.74 1.78
N SER A 3 -9.68 18.50 0.77
CA SER A 3 -11.12 18.29 0.93
C SER A 3 -11.54 16.84 1.20
N ALA A 4 -10.62 15.87 1.08
CA ALA A 4 -10.95 14.45 1.20
C ALA A 4 -11.51 14.10 2.59
N PRO A 5 -10.89 14.50 3.73
CA PRO A 5 -11.41 14.17 5.05
C PRO A 5 -12.86 14.64 5.25
N ASN A 6 -13.18 15.86 4.82
CA ASN A 6 -14.54 16.40 4.92
C ASN A 6 -15.54 15.66 4.03
N SER A 7 -15.10 15.18 2.86
CA SER A 7 -15.95 14.40 1.96
C SER A 7 -16.27 13.03 2.59
N PHE A 8 -15.28 12.36 3.18
CA PHE A 8 -15.48 11.10 3.91
C PHE A 8 -16.33 11.27 5.16
N ARG A 9 -16.14 12.36 5.95
CA ARG A 9 -17.01 12.65 7.11
C ARG A 9 -18.48 12.78 6.70
N LYS A 10 -18.77 13.56 5.66
CA LYS A 10 -20.14 13.72 5.12
C LYS A 10 -20.72 12.39 4.64
N ALA A 11 -19.95 11.60 3.89
CA ALA A 11 -20.41 10.29 3.41
C ALA A 11 -20.74 9.33 4.57
N MET A 12 -19.91 9.32 5.63
CA MET A 12 -20.20 8.54 6.83
C MET A 12 -21.46 9.03 7.55
N GLU A 13 -21.68 10.34 7.66
CA GLU A 13 -22.90 10.89 8.28
C GLU A 13 -24.16 10.45 7.53
N VAL A 14 -24.13 10.48 6.20
CA VAL A 14 -25.23 9.97 5.36
C VAL A 14 -25.46 8.48 5.62
N ALA A 15 -24.41 7.66 5.58
CA ALA A 15 -24.52 6.22 5.82
C ALA A 15 -25.05 5.89 7.23
N VAL A 16 -24.64 6.64 8.26
CA VAL A 16 -25.15 6.49 9.63
C VAL A 16 -26.63 6.85 9.69
N SER A 17 -27.06 7.91 9.00
CA SER A 17 -28.47 8.32 8.93
C SER A 17 -29.34 7.29 8.21
N GLU A 18 -28.87 6.74 7.10
CA GLU A 18 -29.61 5.75 6.30
C GLU A 18 -29.72 4.40 7.00
N THR A 19 -28.67 3.97 7.70
CA THR A 19 -28.65 2.66 8.36
C THR A 19 -29.18 2.69 9.79
N GLY A 20 -29.24 3.88 10.41
CA GLY A 20 -29.52 4.03 11.84
C GLY A 20 -28.44 3.46 12.75
N ARG A 21 -27.27 3.10 12.20
CA ARG A 21 -26.17 2.45 12.93
C ARG A 21 -24.98 3.39 13.02
N LYS A 22 -24.40 3.50 14.22
CA LYS A 22 -23.14 4.21 14.42
C LYS A 22 -21.99 3.43 13.76
N VAL A 23 -21.00 4.16 13.26
CA VAL A 23 -19.72 3.56 12.84
C VAL A 23 -19.09 2.89 14.07
N SER A 24 -18.71 1.63 13.96
CA SER A 24 -18.05 0.85 15.02
C SER A 24 -16.59 0.52 14.72
N CYS A 25 -16.17 0.66 13.45
CA CYS A 25 -14.81 0.44 12.96
C CYS A 25 -14.64 1.19 11.64
N LEU A 26 -13.44 1.69 11.37
CA LEU A 26 -13.09 2.36 10.13
C LEU A 26 -12.04 1.54 9.37
N VAL A 27 -12.46 0.93 8.27
CA VAL A 27 -11.57 0.28 7.30
C VAL A 27 -11.32 1.27 6.16
N SER A 28 -10.05 1.44 5.77
CA SER A 28 -9.66 2.37 4.70
C SER A 28 -8.52 1.80 3.87
N ASP A 29 -8.31 2.36 2.68
CA ASP A 29 -6.99 2.25 2.05
C ASP A 29 -5.94 2.91 2.97
N ALA A 30 -4.74 2.33 3.06
CA ALA A 30 -3.64 2.84 3.87
C ALA A 30 -3.21 4.25 3.46
N PHE A 31 -3.38 4.65 2.20
CA PHE A 31 -3.11 6.01 1.71
C PHE A 31 -3.88 7.08 2.50
N PHE A 32 -5.05 6.74 3.03
CA PHE A 32 -5.89 7.67 3.78
C PHE A 32 -5.45 7.80 5.23
N TRP A 33 -4.28 8.42 5.46
CA TRP A 33 -3.76 8.70 6.82
C TRP A 33 -4.80 9.36 7.74
N PHE A 34 -5.71 10.17 7.18
CA PHE A 34 -6.73 10.91 7.93
C PHE A 34 -7.81 10.02 8.52
N ALA A 35 -7.93 8.79 8.02
CA ALA A 35 -8.82 7.81 8.62
C ALA A 35 -8.40 7.52 10.07
N GLY A 36 -7.12 7.59 10.42
CA GLY A 36 -6.65 7.47 11.81
C GLY A 36 -7.29 8.52 12.73
N GLU A 37 -7.13 9.81 12.40
CA GLU A 37 -7.74 10.92 13.15
C GLU A 37 -9.27 10.79 13.22
N MET A 38 -9.90 10.41 12.11
CA MET A 38 -11.36 10.24 12.07
C MET A 38 -11.86 9.07 12.93
N ALA A 39 -11.07 8.01 13.03
CA ALA A 39 -11.37 6.87 13.90
C ALA A 39 -11.22 7.25 15.37
N GLU A 40 -10.18 8.00 15.71
CA GLU A 40 -9.94 8.55 17.05
C GLU A 40 -11.08 9.49 17.48
N GLU A 41 -11.48 10.44 16.63
CA GLU A 41 -12.63 11.34 16.85
C GLU A 41 -13.93 10.58 17.20
N LYS A 42 -14.08 9.37 16.65
CA LYS A 42 -15.26 8.52 16.86
C LYS A 42 -15.06 7.48 17.97
N GLY A 43 -13.86 7.34 18.51
CA GLY A 43 -13.51 6.30 19.48
C GLY A 43 -13.62 4.88 18.92
N VAL A 44 -13.28 4.67 17.65
CA VAL A 44 -13.36 3.37 16.96
C VAL A 44 -12.00 2.89 16.46
N ALA A 45 -11.87 1.59 16.20
CA ALA A 45 -10.64 1.04 15.64
C ALA A 45 -10.44 1.47 14.17
N TRP A 46 -9.22 1.87 13.83
CA TRP A 46 -8.77 2.09 12.45
C TRP A 46 -8.01 0.86 11.93
N LEU A 47 -8.46 0.34 10.78
CA LEU A 47 -7.89 -0.82 10.09
C LEU A 47 -7.51 -0.43 8.65
N PRO A 48 -6.30 0.10 8.41
CA PRO A 48 -5.82 0.42 7.08
C PRO A 48 -5.41 -0.82 6.29
N PHE A 49 -5.76 -0.83 5.02
CA PHE A 49 -5.39 -1.85 4.04
C PHE A 49 -4.25 -1.35 3.13
N TRP A 50 -3.10 -2.02 3.17
CA TRP A 50 -2.03 -1.83 2.19
C TRP A 50 -2.22 -2.79 1.01
N THR A 51 -2.46 -2.22 -0.17
CA THR A 51 -2.82 -2.98 -1.39
C THR A 51 -1.61 -3.51 -2.15
N ALA A 52 -0.41 -2.99 -1.89
CA ALA A 52 0.83 -3.35 -2.58
C ALA A 52 1.71 -4.31 -1.74
N GLY A 53 2.99 -4.43 -2.11
CA GLY A 53 3.93 -5.36 -1.47
C GLY A 53 4.54 -4.85 -0.14
N PRO A 54 5.08 -5.74 0.70
CA PRO A 54 5.63 -5.39 2.00
C PRO A 54 6.89 -4.51 1.91
N ALA A 55 7.71 -4.66 0.87
CA ALA A 55 8.91 -3.84 0.67
C ALA A 55 8.59 -2.35 0.47
N SER A 56 7.58 -2.04 -0.36
CA SER A 56 7.11 -0.67 -0.54
C SER A 56 6.47 -0.10 0.73
N LEU A 57 5.75 -0.92 1.50
CA LEU A 57 5.22 -0.49 2.80
C LEU A 57 6.35 -0.12 3.77
N SER A 58 7.38 -0.98 3.86
CA SER A 58 8.57 -0.72 4.66
C SER A 58 9.25 0.59 4.25
N ALA A 59 9.50 0.80 2.95
CA ALA A 59 10.06 2.06 2.45
C ALA A 59 9.29 3.30 2.90
N HIS A 60 7.95 3.26 2.88
CA HIS A 60 7.13 4.38 3.34
C HIS A 60 7.15 4.59 4.86
N VAL A 61 7.13 3.53 5.66
CA VAL A 61 7.26 3.60 7.13
C VAL A 61 8.61 4.20 7.53
N TYR A 62 9.67 3.89 6.78
CA TYR A 62 11.02 4.38 7.02
C TYR A 62 11.38 5.67 6.29
N THR A 63 10.42 6.37 5.68
CA THR A 63 10.70 7.57 4.88
C THR A 63 11.57 8.60 5.62
N ASP A 64 11.29 8.85 6.90
CA ASP A 64 12.07 9.80 7.71
C ASP A 64 13.52 9.34 7.86
N LEU A 65 13.74 8.08 8.28
CA LEU A 65 15.08 7.51 8.43
C LEU A 65 15.86 7.48 7.10
N ILE A 66 15.19 7.18 5.99
CA ILE A 66 15.77 7.19 4.65
C ILE A 66 16.25 8.61 4.29
N ARG A 67 15.41 9.62 4.52
CA ARG A 67 15.77 11.03 4.24
C ARG A 67 16.84 11.59 5.17
N GLU A 68 16.92 11.09 6.40
CA GLU A 68 17.98 11.45 7.35
C GLU A 68 19.33 10.83 6.99
N THR A 69 19.31 9.64 6.38
CA THR A 69 20.54 8.88 6.09
C THR A 69 21.09 9.15 4.70
N PHE A 70 20.23 9.32 3.70
CA PHE A 70 20.61 9.48 2.31
C PHE A 70 20.30 10.89 1.82
N GLU A 71 21.18 11.42 0.97
CA GLU A 71 20.96 12.72 0.35
C GLU A 71 19.78 12.66 -0.63
N VAL A 72 18.86 13.63 -0.54
CA VAL A 72 17.74 13.78 -1.49
C VAL A 72 18.31 14.09 -2.87
N GLY A 73 18.06 13.21 -3.84
CA GLY A 73 18.70 13.27 -5.16
C GLY A 73 20.19 12.92 -5.16
N GLY A 74 20.67 12.23 -4.11
CA GLY A 74 22.03 11.71 -3.96
C GLY A 74 22.33 10.48 -4.82
N GLN A 75 23.30 9.66 -4.41
CA GLN A 75 23.73 8.51 -5.21
C GLN A 75 22.63 7.45 -5.36
N GLU A 76 22.36 7.07 -6.61
CA GLU A 76 21.29 6.15 -6.99
C GLU A 76 21.58 4.66 -6.72
N ASP A 77 22.81 4.30 -6.34
CA ASP A 77 23.25 2.91 -6.17
C ASP A 77 23.55 2.50 -4.72
N GLU A 78 23.26 3.36 -3.75
CA GLU A 78 23.45 3.04 -2.34
C GLU A 78 22.44 1.98 -1.87
N LEU A 79 22.92 0.99 -1.11
CA LEU A 79 22.10 -0.10 -0.60
C LEU A 79 21.37 0.31 0.68
N LEU A 80 20.09 -0.07 0.81
CA LEU A 80 19.27 0.16 1.99
C LEU A 80 19.54 -0.86 3.11
N SER A 81 20.82 -1.10 3.43
CA SER A 81 21.24 -2.11 4.42
C SER A 81 20.81 -1.81 5.85
N LEU A 82 20.45 -0.55 6.15
CA LEU A 82 19.98 -0.12 7.47
C LEU A 82 18.52 -0.51 7.76
N ILE A 83 17.72 -0.85 6.74
CA ILE A 83 16.33 -1.25 6.90
C ILE A 83 16.27 -2.79 6.87
N PRO A 84 15.73 -3.44 7.91
CA PRO A 84 15.62 -4.89 7.93
C PRO A 84 14.86 -5.45 6.71
N GLY A 85 15.48 -6.42 6.04
CA GLY A 85 14.93 -7.05 4.83
C GLY A 85 15.14 -6.27 3.52
N MET A 86 15.73 -5.08 3.56
CA MET A 86 15.92 -4.22 2.38
C MET A 86 17.37 -4.16 1.87
N SER A 87 18.27 -5.01 2.36
CA SER A 87 19.72 -4.92 2.09
C SER A 87 20.13 -5.13 0.62
N LYS A 88 19.23 -5.61 -0.23
CA LYS A 88 19.45 -5.78 -1.67
C LYS A 88 18.83 -4.68 -2.52
N ILE A 89 18.08 -3.77 -1.90
CA ILE A 89 17.36 -2.69 -2.57
C ILE A 89 18.25 -1.46 -2.60
N ARG A 90 18.30 -0.79 -3.75
CA ARG A 90 19.07 0.45 -3.94
C ARG A 90 18.19 1.67 -3.75
N THR A 91 18.79 2.82 -3.50
CA THR A 91 18.09 4.11 -3.44
C THR A 91 17.27 4.41 -4.71
N ARG A 92 17.74 4.03 -5.90
CA ARG A 92 16.97 4.15 -7.16
C ARG A 92 15.71 3.28 -7.24
N ASP A 93 15.65 2.20 -6.46
CA ASP A 93 14.54 1.25 -6.47
C ASP A 93 13.41 1.71 -5.52
N LEU A 94 13.62 2.79 -4.77
CA LEU A 94 12.62 3.35 -3.88
C LEU A 94 11.41 3.89 -4.66
N PRO A 95 10.20 3.84 -4.09
CA PRO A 95 9.05 4.53 -4.66
C PRO A 95 9.31 6.05 -4.77
N GLU A 96 8.82 6.67 -5.86
CA GLU A 96 8.81 8.12 -5.99
C GLU A 96 8.10 8.76 -4.78
N GLY A 97 8.63 9.88 -4.29
CA GLY A 97 8.10 10.56 -3.11
C GLY A 97 8.76 10.14 -1.80
N VAL A 98 9.57 9.08 -1.78
CA VAL A 98 10.41 8.73 -0.61
C VAL A 98 11.67 9.58 -0.60
N LEU A 99 12.58 9.36 -1.57
CA LEU A 99 13.90 10.02 -1.64
C LEU A 99 14.12 10.84 -2.92
N PHE A 100 13.36 10.58 -3.99
CA PHE A 100 13.45 11.28 -5.27
C PHE A 100 12.06 11.63 -5.84
N GLY A 101 12.06 12.40 -6.93
CA GLY A 101 10.84 12.92 -7.56
C GLY A 101 10.31 14.19 -6.89
N ASN A 102 9.04 14.53 -7.11
CA ASN A 102 8.45 15.72 -6.50
C ASN A 102 8.01 15.43 -5.05
N LEU A 103 8.91 15.62 -4.09
CA LEU A 103 8.65 15.37 -2.66
C LEU A 103 7.56 16.29 -2.06
N GLU A 104 7.35 17.45 -2.66
CA GLU A 104 6.33 18.42 -2.24
C GLU A 104 4.95 18.16 -2.88
N SER A 105 4.85 17.15 -3.75
CA SER A 105 3.59 16.80 -4.39
C SER A 105 2.53 16.39 -3.35
N CYS A 106 1.25 16.53 -3.73
CA CYS A 106 0.15 16.09 -2.87
C CYS A 106 0.23 14.58 -2.57
N PHE A 107 0.77 13.78 -3.49
CA PHE A 107 0.86 12.33 -3.36
C PHE A 107 2.02 11.91 -2.46
N SER A 108 3.19 12.51 -2.64
CA SER A 108 4.37 12.31 -1.78
C SER A 108 4.07 12.70 -0.32
N ASN A 109 3.42 13.86 -0.12
CA ASN A 109 2.98 14.30 1.20
C ASN A 109 1.93 13.37 1.82
N MET A 110 1.05 12.77 1.01
CA MET A 110 0.10 11.77 1.50
C MET A 110 0.81 10.51 1.98
N LEU A 111 1.70 9.94 1.17
CA LEU A 111 2.45 8.72 1.49
C LEU A 111 3.35 8.91 2.71
N HIS A 112 3.99 10.06 2.83
CA HIS A 112 4.81 10.38 4.01
C HIS A 112 3.98 10.48 5.29
N LYS A 113 2.80 11.12 5.23
CA LYS A 113 1.87 11.16 6.37
C LYS A 113 1.29 9.78 6.70
N MET A 114 1.01 8.97 5.69
CA MET A 114 0.62 7.56 5.88
C MET A 114 1.69 6.81 6.67
N GLY A 115 2.95 6.83 6.23
CA GLY A 115 4.04 6.11 6.90
C GLY A 115 4.15 6.44 8.40
N ARG A 116 3.88 7.69 8.77
CA ARG A 116 3.86 8.17 10.16
C ARG A 116 2.58 7.81 10.94
N ALA A 117 1.44 7.71 10.26
CA ALA A 117 0.16 7.42 10.91
C ALA A 117 -0.04 5.92 11.16
N LEU A 118 0.39 5.05 10.24
CA LEU A 118 0.15 3.61 10.30
C LEU A 118 0.56 2.91 11.62
N PRO A 119 1.66 3.29 12.32
CA PRO A 119 2.00 2.73 13.64
C PRO A 119 0.93 2.90 14.72
N GLN A 120 0.00 3.85 14.54
CA GLN A 120 -1.10 4.11 15.48
C GLN A 120 -2.37 3.32 15.15
N ALA A 121 -2.39 2.57 14.04
CA ALA A 121 -3.54 1.76 13.65
C ALA A 121 -3.69 0.52 14.54
N ALA A 122 -4.93 0.09 14.77
CA ALA A 122 -5.23 -1.09 15.57
C ALA A 122 -4.76 -2.40 14.90
N ALA A 123 -4.78 -2.44 13.56
CA ALA A 123 -4.09 -3.44 12.76
C ALA A 123 -3.90 -2.94 11.33
N VAL A 124 -2.70 -3.13 10.78
CA VAL A 124 -2.42 -2.93 9.36
C VAL A 124 -2.53 -4.28 8.66
N PHE A 125 -3.37 -4.38 7.63
CA PHE A 125 -3.47 -5.61 6.84
C PHE A 125 -2.99 -5.40 5.40
N ILE A 126 -2.48 -6.46 4.79
CA ILE A 126 -1.80 -6.42 3.49
C ILE A 126 -2.21 -7.60 2.61
N ASN A 127 -2.31 -7.36 1.30
CA ASN A 127 -2.47 -8.40 0.30
C ASN A 127 -1.12 -9.06 -0.02
N SER A 128 -0.59 -9.82 0.94
CA SER A 128 0.66 -10.57 0.85
C SER A 128 0.55 -11.82 1.73
N PHE A 129 1.59 -12.65 1.75
CA PHE A 129 1.77 -13.80 2.65
C PHE A 129 3.11 -13.65 3.41
N GLU A 130 3.22 -14.21 4.62
CA GLU A 130 4.34 -13.94 5.53
C GLU A 130 5.68 -14.49 5.00
N GLU A 131 5.64 -15.62 4.31
CA GLU A 131 6.80 -16.34 3.80
C GLU A 131 7.47 -15.66 2.60
N LEU A 132 6.83 -14.64 2.01
CA LEU A 132 7.36 -13.90 0.86
C LEU A 132 8.69 -13.21 1.21
N ASP A 133 8.72 -12.54 2.36
CA ASP A 133 9.92 -11.98 2.95
C ASP A 133 9.80 -12.00 4.48
N PRO A 134 10.38 -13.01 5.15
CA PRO A 134 10.29 -13.15 6.60
C PRO A 134 11.00 -12.01 7.36
N SER A 135 12.01 -11.38 6.76
CA SER A 135 12.77 -10.30 7.41
C SER A 135 11.96 -9.01 7.42
N ILE A 136 11.38 -8.62 6.28
CA ILE A 136 10.48 -7.48 6.22
C ILE A 136 9.23 -7.73 7.07
N THR A 137 8.65 -8.93 7.01
CA THR A 137 7.46 -9.27 7.80
C THR A 137 7.72 -9.17 9.30
N LYS A 138 8.87 -9.68 9.77
CA LYS A 138 9.26 -9.57 11.18
C LYS A 138 9.43 -8.12 11.62
N ASP A 139 10.03 -7.28 10.78
CA ASP A 139 10.21 -5.87 11.08
C ASP A 139 8.89 -5.10 11.13
N LEU A 140 8.00 -5.32 10.16
CA LEU A 140 6.67 -4.70 10.15
C LEU A 140 5.81 -5.14 11.35
N LYS A 141 5.92 -6.40 11.80
CA LYS A 141 5.31 -6.88 13.05
C LYS A 141 5.86 -6.18 14.30
N TYR A 142 7.10 -5.70 14.28
CA TYR A 142 7.68 -4.92 15.36
C TYR A 142 7.25 -3.44 15.31
N ARG A 143 6.99 -2.91 14.11
CA ARG A 143 6.62 -1.50 13.87
C ARG A 143 5.14 -1.19 14.14
N PHE A 144 4.25 -2.18 14.01
CA PHE A 144 2.82 -2.01 14.13
C PHE A 144 2.26 -2.79 15.33
N GLU A 145 1.14 -2.33 15.90
CA GLU A 145 0.47 -3.08 16.98
C GLU A 145 0.07 -4.49 16.51
N LYS A 146 -0.48 -4.58 15.29
CA LYS A 146 -0.77 -5.83 14.60
C LYS A 146 -0.52 -5.67 13.10
N PHE A 147 0.16 -6.65 12.52
CA PHE A 147 0.42 -6.73 11.07
C PHE A 147 -0.11 -8.04 10.52
N LEU A 148 -1.06 -7.97 9.58
CA LEU A 148 -1.83 -9.13 9.10
C LEU A 148 -1.65 -9.34 7.59
N ASN A 149 -0.97 -10.42 7.22
CA ASN A 149 -0.93 -10.89 5.84
C ASN A 149 -2.21 -11.68 5.55
N ILE A 150 -3.06 -11.17 4.66
CA ILE A 150 -4.36 -11.77 4.31
C ILE A 150 -4.48 -12.15 2.83
N GLY A 151 -3.37 -12.09 2.10
CA GLY A 151 -3.28 -12.47 0.70
C GLY A 151 -2.62 -13.84 0.47
N PRO A 152 -2.33 -14.19 -0.80
CA PRO A 152 -2.65 -13.42 -2.00
C PRO A 152 -4.13 -13.57 -2.38
N PHE A 153 -4.83 -12.45 -2.57
CA PHE A 153 -6.27 -12.43 -2.83
C PHE A 153 -6.70 -13.18 -4.09
N ASN A 154 -5.86 -13.23 -5.13
CA ASN A 154 -6.17 -13.99 -6.33
C ASN A 154 -6.29 -15.51 -6.08
N MET A 155 -5.73 -16.02 -4.97
CA MET A 155 -5.85 -17.42 -4.55
C MET A 155 -7.01 -17.63 -3.58
N ILE A 156 -7.23 -16.67 -2.67
CA ILE A 156 -8.21 -16.80 -1.58
C ILE A 156 -9.63 -16.38 -2.03
N SER A 157 -9.71 -15.37 -2.88
CA SER A 157 -10.95 -14.80 -3.41
C SER A 157 -10.79 -14.51 -4.90
N PRO A 158 -10.76 -15.55 -5.75
CA PRO A 158 -10.59 -15.39 -7.17
C PRO A 158 -11.72 -14.53 -7.76
N ALA A 159 -11.35 -13.61 -8.65
CA ALA A 159 -12.33 -12.81 -9.37
C ALA A 159 -13.23 -13.71 -10.25
N PRO A 160 -14.48 -13.30 -10.52
CA PRO A 160 -15.32 -13.99 -11.49
C PRO A 160 -14.61 -14.13 -12.84
N PRO A 161 -14.87 -15.21 -13.60
CA PRO A 161 -14.29 -15.39 -14.93
C PRO A 161 -14.60 -14.17 -15.80
N VAL A 162 -13.57 -13.58 -16.40
CA VAL A 162 -13.72 -12.50 -17.38
C VAL A 162 -13.89 -13.14 -18.76
N ALA A 163 -14.73 -12.55 -19.62
CA ALA A 163 -14.89 -13.01 -20.99
C ALA A 163 -13.55 -12.95 -21.74
N ASP A 164 -13.18 -14.04 -22.41
CA ASP A 164 -11.99 -14.12 -23.27
C ASP A 164 -12.27 -13.48 -24.63
N THR A 165 -12.63 -12.19 -24.64
CA THR A 165 -13.13 -11.46 -25.82
C THR A 165 -12.20 -11.56 -27.03
N TYR A 166 -10.89 -11.64 -26.79
CA TYR A 166 -9.87 -11.70 -27.83
C TYR A 166 -9.28 -13.10 -28.02
N GLY A 167 -9.82 -14.12 -27.32
CA GLY A 167 -9.34 -15.49 -27.42
C GLY A 167 -7.92 -15.70 -26.86
N CYS A 168 -7.43 -14.84 -25.98
CA CYS A 168 -6.07 -14.91 -25.42
C CYS A 168 -5.83 -16.24 -24.70
N ILE A 169 -6.81 -16.73 -23.94
CA ILE A 169 -6.71 -18.03 -23.24
C ILE A 169 -6.72 -19.18 -24.25
N THR A 170 -7.56 -19.04 -25.28
CA THR A 170 -7.69 -20.04 -26.35
C THR A 170 -6.42 -20.13 -27.19
N ILE A 171 -5.84 -19.00 -27.58
CA ILE A 171 -4.57 -18.90 -28.31
C ILE A 171 -3.44 -19.53 -27.48
N ARG A 172 -3.39 -19.25 -26.17
CA ARG A 172 -2.41 -19.84 -25.26
C ARG A 172 -2.47 -21.36 -25.23
N ALA A 173 -3.67 -21.95 -25.24
CA ALA A 173 -3.84 -23.41 -25.21
C ALA A 173 -3.23 -24.11 -26.44
N LEU A 174 -2.96 -23.37 -27.52
CA LEU A 174 -2.37 -23.87 -28.76
C LEU A 174 -0.85 -23.69 -28.83
N GLN A 175 -0.23 -22.99 -27.86
CA GLN A 175 1.20 -22.69 -27.86
C GLN A 175 1.98 -23.59 -26.88
N THR A 176 3.25 -23.84 -27.21
CA THR A 176 4.20 -24.54 -26.32
C THR A 176 4.54 -23.66 -25.12
N ALA A 177 4.57 -24.25 -23.92
CA ALA A 177 4.56 -23.56 -22.61
C ALA A 177 5.73 -22.59 -22.29
N ARG A 178 6.64 -22.29 -23.23
CA ARG A 178 7.87 -21.51 -22.98
C ARG A 178 8.16 -20.40 -24.00
N GLU A 179 7.27 -20.11 -24.95
CA GLU A 179 7.54 -19.18 -26.05
C GLU A 179 6.83 -17.82 -25.93
N GLU A 180 6.03 -17.60 -24.88
CA GLU A 180 5.23 -16.37 -24.73
C GLU A 180 5.90 -15.30 -23.84
N ILE A 181 5.82 -14.06 -24.30
CA ILE A 181 6.07 -12.84 -23.51
C ILE A 181 4.71 -12.14 -23.31
N HIS A 182 4.25 -12.05 -22.07
CA HIS A 182 3.04 -11.28 -21.75
C HIS A 182 3.37 -9.78 -21.67
N TRP A 183 2.91 -9.02 -22.66
CA TRP A 183 2.94 -7.55 -22.63
C TRP A 183 1.65 -7.01 -22.01
N THR A 184 1.70 -6.44 -20.82
CA THR A 184 0.62 -5.58 -20.32
C THR A 184 0.71 -4.23 -21.02
N ARG A 185 -0.19 -3.98 -22.00
CA ARG A 185 -0.28 -2.71 -22.72
C ARG A 185 -0.85 -1.64 -21.78
N TRP A 186 0.00 -0.79 -21.23
CA TRP A 186 -0.39 0.43 -20.53
C TRP A 186 -0.72 1.51 -21.56
N GLU A 187 -1.98 1.58 -22.00
CA GLU A 187 -2.44 2.76 -22.76
C GLU A 187 -2.68 3.91 -21.77
N LEU A 188 -1.70 4.79 -21.65
CA LEU A 188 -1.91 6.14 -21.13
C LEU A 188 -2.82 6.86 -22.13
N LEU A 189 -4.07 7.09 -21.75
CA LEU A 189 -4.91 8.10 -22.38
C LEU A 189 -4.22 9.45 -22.17
N GLN A 190 -3.77 10.06 -23.27
CA GLN A 190 -3.33 11.46 -23.34
C GLN A 190 -4.52 12.40 -23.13
#